data_AF-K7ZGJ4-F1
#
_entry.id   AF-K7ZGJ4-F1
#
_cell.length_a   1.000
_cell.length_b   1.000
_cell.length_c   1.000
_cell.angle_alpha   90.00
_cell.angle_beta   90.00
_cell.angle_gamma   90.00
#
_symmetry.space_group_name_H-M   'P 1'
#
loop_
_entity.id
_entity.type
_entity.pdbx_description
1 polymer ?
#
loop_
_entity_poly.entity_id
_entity_poly.type
_entity_poly.pdbx_seq_one_letter_code
_entity_poly.pdbx_strand_id
1 'polypeptide(L)' 'MLFSMSAFAAKTYQVTGPIVELSDSRIIVQKGSDRWEIERNPNTKVTGDLKVGQKVTIEYTMAADTVEIKSDSKKK' A
#
# COMPACT_ATOMS: atom_id res chain seq x y z
N MET A 1 -10.87 -28.98 -19.97
CA MET A 1 -9.43 -28.72 -19.77
C MET A 1 -9.33 -27.42 -18.99
N LEU A 2 -9.24 -27.51 -17.65
CA LEU A 2 -9.18 -26.35 -16.76
C LEU A 2 -7.71 -25.96 -16.61
N PHE A 3 -7.31 -24.84 -17.19
CA PHE A 3 -6.02 -24.22 -16.84
C PHE A 3 -6.17 -23.66 -15.42
N SER A 4 -5.62 -24.35 -14.43
CA SER A 4 -5.42 -23.77 -13.11
C SER A 4 -4.36 -22.68 -13.23
N MET A 5 -4.79 -21.44 -13.37
CA MET A 5 -3.96 -20.28 -13.09
C MET A 5 -3.69 -20.28 -11.59
N SER A 6 -2.51 -20.74 -11.18
CA SER A 6 -1.99 -20.49 -9.84
C SER A 6 -1.80 -18.98 -9.71
N ALA A 7 -2.79 -18.27 -9.19
CA ALA A 7 -2.65 -16.88 -8.81
C ALA A 7 -1.58 -16.83 -7.72
N PHE A 8 -0.42 -16.26 -8.04
CA PHE A 8 0.53 -15.83 -7.03
C PHE A 8 -0.21 -14.82 -6.15
N ALA A 9 -0.62 -15.24 -4.95
CA ALA A 9 -1.20 -14.33 -3.99
C ALA A 9 -0.10 -13.36 -3.57
N ALA A 10 -0.14 -12.14 -4.09
CA ALA A 10 0.75 -11.08 -3.67
C ALA A 10 0.63 -10.93 -2.14
N LYS A 11 1.76 -10.80 -1.45
CA LYS A 11 1.75 -10.63 0.00
C LYS A 11 0.99 -9.34 0.33
N THR A 12 -0.06 -9.48 1.12
CA THR A 12 -0.83 -8.34 1.62
C THR A 12 -0.30 -7.91 2.98
N TYR A 13 -0.38 -6.62 3.23
CA TYR A 13 0.04 -5.96 4.45
C TYR A 13 -1.10 -5.11 4.98
N GLN A 14 -1.03 -4.75 6.26
CA GLN A 14 -2.04 -3.91 6.89
C GLN A 14 -1.41 -2.75 7.65
N VAL A 15 -2.06 -1.61 7.56
CA VAL A 15 -1.78 -0.44 8.39
C VAL A 15 -3.08 0.06 8.99
N THR A 16 -3.08 0.32 10.30
CA THR A 16 -4.24 0.84 11.02
C THR A 16 -3.89 2.15 11.69
N GLY A 17 -4.73 3.16 11.49
CA GLY A 17 -4.52 4.50 12.04
C GLY A 17 -5.63 5.47 11.67
N PRO A 18 -5.70 6.64 12.32
CA PRO A 18 -6.57 7.73 11.86
C PRO A 18 -6.08 8.26 10.50
N ILE A 19 -7.03 8.52 9.60
CA ILE A 19 -6.78 9.24 8.34
C ILE A 19 -6.36 10.66 8.67
N VAL A 20 -5.21 11.10 8.15
CA VAL A 20 -4.72 12.48 8.28
C VAL A 20 -4.85 13.27 6.98
N GLU A 21 -4.76 12.60 5.83
CA GLU A 21 -5.06 13.17 4.52
C GLU A 21 -5.83 12.15 3.67
N LEU A 22 -6.78 12.64 2.87
CA LEU A 22 -7.61 11.82 2.00
C LEU A 22 -7.80 12.53 0.66
N SER A 23 -7.56 11.79 -0.42
CA SER A 23 -7.80 12.22 -1.79
C SER A 23 -8.24 11.04 -2.65
N ASP A 24 -8.55 11.27 -3.92
CA ASP A 24 -8.95 10.21 -4.85
C ASP A 24 -7.81 9.25 -5.19
N SER A 25 -6.55 9.71 -5.14
CA SER A 25 -5.37 8.92 -5.51
C SER A 25 -4.55 8.41 -4.33
N ARG A 26 -4.80 8.87 -3.09
CA ARG A 26 -4.09 8.40 -1.89
C ARG A 26 -4.85 8.57 -0.59
N ILE A 27 -4.53 7.72 0.39
CA ILE A 27 -4.92 7.83 1.81
C ILE A 27 -3.64 7.92 2.63
N ILE A 28 -3.54 8.89 3.52
CA ILE A 28 -2.46 8.96 4.50
C ILE A 28 -3.02 8.67 5.89
N VAL A 29 -2.44 7.71 6.60
CA VAL A 29 -2.79 7.39 8.00
C VAL A 29 -1.62 7.63 8.94
N GLN A 30 -1.91 7.99 10.18
CA GLN A 30 -0.90 8.10 11.24
C GLN A 30 -0.77 6.76 11.98
N LYS A 31 0.44 6.20 12.08
CA LYS A 31 0.72 5.02 12.91
C LYS A 31 1.95 5.30 13.77
N GLY A 32 1.74 5.45 15.08
CA GLY A 32 2.79 5.93 15.98
C GLY A 32 3.19 7.35 15.61
N SER A 33 4.49 7.62 15.45
CA SER A 33 5.05 8.88 14.96
C SER A 33 5.01 9.03 13.44
N ASP A 34 4.73 7.96 12.71
CA ASP A 34 4.95 7.92 11.27
C ASP A 34 3.65 8.14 10.48
N ARG A 35 3.78 8.81 9.33
CA ARG A 35 2.73 8.94 8.33
C ARG A 35 2.92 7.89 7.25
N TRP A 36 1.88 7.11 7.01
CA TRP A 36 1.86 6.06 5.99
C TRP A 36 1.00 6.52 4.83
N GLU A 37 1.63 6.81 3.70
CA GLU A 37 0.96 7.15 2.45
C GLU A 37 0.70 5.88 1.64
N ILE A 38 -0.57 5.63 1.32
CA ILE A 38 -1.01 4.47 0.56
C ILE A 38 -1.75 4.96 -0.68
N GLU A 39 -1.33 4.48 -1.85
CA GLU A 39 -1.99 4.78 -3.12
C GLU A 39 -3.41 4.21 -3.17
N ARG A 40 -4.31 4.95 -3.81
CA ARG A 40 -5.64 4.50 -4.22
C ARG A 40 -5.70 4.49 -5.74
N ASN A 41 -6.39 3.49 -6.26
CA ASN A 41 -6.72 3.40 -7.67
C ASN A 41 -8.19 2.97 -7.84
N PRO A 42 -8.74 2.96 -9.07
CA PRO A 42 -10.13 2.58 -9.31
C PRO A 42 -10.53 1.18 -8.84
N ASN A 43 -9.56 0.29 -8.58
CA ASN A 43 -9.80 -1.06 -8.06
C ASN A 43 -9.79 -1.12 -6.51
N THR A 44 -9.42 -0.04 -5.83
CA THR A 44 -9.45 0.05 -4.36
C THR A 44 -10.88 -0.10 -3.88
N LYS A 45 -11.18 -1.21 -3.20
CA LYS A 45 -12.49 -1.44 -2.58
C LYS A 45 -12.60 -0.61 -1.31
N VAL A 46 -13.58 0.28 -1.25
CA VAL A 46 -13.86 1.10 -0.08
C VAL A 46 -15.19 0.66 0.51
N THR A 47 -15.19 0.32 1.80
CA THR A 47 -16.40 -0.03 2.56
C THR A 47 -16.72 1.13 3.51
N GLY A 48 -17.85 1.79 3.29
CA GLY A 48 -18.29 2.96 4.07
C GLY A 48 -17.70 4.29 3.60
N ASP A 49 -18.02 5.37 4.32
CA ASP A 49 -17.57 6.73 3.98
C ASP A 49 -16.26 7.05 4.68
N LEU A 50 -15.19 7.28 3.91
CA LEU A 50 -13.89 7.70 4.43
C LEU A 50 -13.87 9.20 4.72
N LYS A 51 -13.40 9.58 5.91
CA LYS A 51 -13.24 10.97 6.36
C LYS A 51 -11.95 11.13 7.15
N VAL A 52 -11.32 12.30 7.03
CA VAL A 52 -10.17 12.67 7.88
C VAL A 52 -10.55 12.56 9.36
N GLY A 53 -9.64 12.05 10.18
CA GLY A 53 -9.82 11.77 11.60
C GLY A 53 -10.38 10.38 11.92
N GLN A 54 -11.02 9.70 10.97
CA GLN A 54 -11.53 8.34 11.21
C GLN A 54 -10.40 7.33 11.28
N LYS A 55 -10.47 6.43 12.27
CA LYS A 55 -9.57 5.29 12.37
C LYS A 55 -10.00 4.20 11.38
N VAL A 56 -9.09 3.83 10.49
CA VAL A 56 -9.28 2.81 9.46
C VAL A 56 -8.18 1.77 9.50
N THR A 57 -8.45 0.58 8.97
CA THR A 57 -7.43 -0.41 8.61
C THR A 57 -7.39 -0.49 7.10
N ILE A 58 -6.20 -0.30 6.52
CA ILE A 58 -5.96 -0.36 5.08
C ILE A 58 -5.17 -1.63 4.80
N GLU A 59 -5.73 -2.49 3.95
CA GLU A 59 -4.99 -3.60 3.34
C GLU A 59 -4.34 -3.11 2.05
N TYR A 60 -3.06 -3.42 1.85
CA TYR A 60 -2.30 -2.99 0.69
C TYR A 60 -1.24 -4.01 0.30
N THR A 61 -0.78 -3.94 -0.94
CA THR A 61 0.39 -4.70 -1.42
C THR A 61 1.59 -3.77 -1.54
N MET A 62 2.78 -4.29 -1.26
CA MET A 62 4.04 -3.59 -1.52
C MET A 62 4.75 -4.28 -2.69
N ALA A 63 5.07 -3.51 -3.72
CA ALA A 63 5.82 -3.97 -4.88
C ALA A 63 6.92 -2.95 -5.21
N ALA A 64 8.04 -3.45 -5.72
CA ALA A 64 9.08 -2.58 -6.26
C ALA A 64 8.80 -2.33 -7.74
N ASP A 65 8.77 -1.06 -8.15
CA ASP A 65 8.57 -0.68 -9.56
C ASP A 65 9.87 -0.76 -10.36
N THR A 66 10.99 -0.37 -9.76
CA THR A 66 12.32 -0.45 -10.37
C THR A 66 13.38 -0.64 -9.30
N VAL A 67 14.34 -1.52 -9.57
CA VAL A 67 15.51 -1.75 -8.73
C VAL A 67 16.75 -1.45 -9.55
N GLU A 68 17.51 -0.44 -9.15
CA GLU A 68 18.77 -0.05 -9.80
C GLU A 68 19.95 -0.26 -8.85
N ILE A 69 20.96 -1.00 -9.29
CA ILE A 69 22.22 -1.16 -8.56
C ILE A 69 23.06 0.09 -8.82
N LYS A 70 23.12 0.98 -7.83
CA LYS A 70 24.02 2.14 -7.84
C LYS A 70 25.43 1.70 -7.40
N SER A 71 26.03 0.80 -8.18
CA SER A 71 27.36 0.19 -8.06
C SER A 71 27.75 -0.38 -6.69
N ASP A 72 27.96 -1.69 -6.62
CA ASP A 72 28.92 -2.26 -5.68
C ASP A 72 30.33 -1.92 -6.18
N SER A 73 30.92 -0.82 -5.71
CA SER A 73 32.36 -0.64 -5.85
C SER A 73 33.07 -1.62 -4.91
N LYS A 74 33.02 -2.92 -5.21
CA LYS A 74 34.09 -3.84 -4.80
C LYS A 74 35.35 -3.40 -5.52
N LYS A 75 36.08 -2.48 -4.89
CA LYS A 75 37.48 -2.25 -5.18
C LYS A 75 38.27 -3.09 -4.18
N LYS A 76 38.84 -4.17 -4.74
CA LYS A 76 39.77 -5.16 -4.17
C LYS A 76 39.18 -6.19 -3.21
#